data_AF-A0A2W4TNA8-F1
#
_entry.id   AF-A0A2W4TNA8-F1
#
_cell.length_a   1.000
_cell.length_b   1.000
_cell.length_c   1.000
_cell.angle_alpha   90.00
_cell.angle_beta   90.00
_cell.angle_gamma   90.00
#
_symmetry.space_group_name_H-M   'P 1'
#
loop_
_entity.id
_entity.type
_entity.pdbx_description
1 polymer ?
#
loop_
_entity_poly.entity_id
_entity_poly.type
_entity_poly.pdbx_seq_one_letter_code
_entity_poly.pdbx_strand_id
1 'polypeptide(L)'
;MDTTRDQQVDFITGALTTNKRAQRQASHLHSMKDVMEITALIEQVLARDFGGRGRGIHSKLDSLTEPLPAWLDKRLRYLSAVRNKALVEPWWTIPDRARYLDECDHAAAVLLQIANDRAHPAGAFTRAVRWVRLTLSRPAVQRPGLAMATLLALSALLVLLAGGETAAQALRLHR
;
A
#
# COMPACT_ATOMS: atom_id res chain seq x y z
N MET A 1 15.61 8.93 -58.54
CA MET A 1 15.25 8.34 -57.24
C MET A 1 15.97 9.14 -56.19
N ASP A 2 15.24 9.94 -55.40
CA ASP A 2 15.79 10.97 -54.50
C ASP A 2 15.96 10.38 -53.08
N THR A 3 17.00 9.57 -52.93
CA THR A 3 17.24 8.71 -51.76
C THR A 3 17.49 9.47 -50.47
N THR A 4 17.94 10.73 -50.56
CA THR A 4 18.29 11.56 -49.39
C THR A 4 17.05 12.15 -48.71
N ARG A 5 16.02 12.49 -49.49
CA ARG A 5 14.76 13.02 -48.96
C ARG A 5 13.97 11.95 -48.19
N ASP A 6 13.93 10.73 -48.72
CA ASP A 6 13.23 9.61 -48.09
C ASP A 6 13.90 9.21 -46.75
N GLN A 7 15.24 9.18 -46.70
CA GLN A 7 15.98 8.93 -45.46
C GLN A 7 15.72 9.97 -44.36
N GLN A 8 15.56 11.24 -44.73
CA GLN A 8 15.26 12.31 -43.77
C GLN A 8 13.83 12.21 -43.23
N VAL A 9 12.85 11.85 -44.08
CA VAL A 9 11.45 11.64 -43.67
C VAL A 9 11.31 10.43 -42.74
N ASP A 10 12.02 9.33 -43.03
CA ASP A 10 12.03 8.13 -42.18
C ASP A 10 12.63 8.41 -40.80
N PHE A 11 13.72 9.19 -40.74
CA PHE A 11 14.34 9.60 -39.48
C PHE A 11 13.42 10.47 -38.62
N ILE A 12 12.80 11.49 -39.22
CA ILE A 12 11.87 12.39 -38.52
C ILE A 12 10.64 11.60 -38.03
N THR A 13 10.12 10.68 -38.86
CA THR A 13 8.98 9.83 -38.50
C THR A 13 9.34 8.88 -37.35
N GLY A 14 10.54 8.28 -37.38
CA GLY A 14 11.07 7.46 -36.29
C GLY A 14 11.22 8.23 -34.97
N ALA A 15 11.75 9.45 -35.02
CA ALA A 15 11.91 10.31 -33.84
C ALA A 15 10.56 10.79 -33.25
N LEU A 16 9.58 11.13 -34.10
CA LEU A 16 8.26 11.56 -33.65
C LEU A 16 7.44 10.40 -33.06
N THR A 17 7.56 9.20 -33.62
CA THR A 17 6.84 8.01 -33.13
C THR A 17 7.39 7.51 -31.79
N THR A 18 8.71 7.55 -31.61
CA THR A 18 9.37 7.22 -30.33
C THR A 18 8.96 8.18 -29.21
N ASN A 19 8.92 9.49 -29.48
CA ASN A 19 8.45 10.48 -28.50
C ASN A 19 6.98 10.25 -28.11
N LYS A 20 6.08 10.04 -29.09
CA LYS A 20 4.66 9.74 -28.82
C LYS A 20 4.47 8.47 -27.98
N ARG A 21 5.26 7.42 -28.21
CA ARG A 21 5.22 6.19 -27.41
C ARG A 21 5.69 6.43 -25.97
N ALA A 22 6.79 7.15 -25.79
CA ALA A 22 7.31 7.50 -24.46
C ALA A 22 6.30 8.34 -23.66
N GLN A 23 5.67 9.34 -24.30
CA GLN A 23 4.66 10.19 -23.65
C GLN A 23 3.43 9.40 -23.21
N ARG A 24 2.95 8.45 -24.04
CA ARG A 24 1.84 7.55 -23.67
C ARG A 24 2.20 6.67 -22.49
N GLN A 25 3.41 6.09 -22.48
CA GLN A 25 3.88 5.27 -21.38
C GLN A 25 3.99 6.08 -20.08
N ALA A 26 4.53 7.29 -20.12
CA ALA A 26 4.64 8.15 -18.94
C ALA A 26 3.26 8.51 -18.38
N SER A 27 2.30 8.83 -19.25
CA SER A 27 0.91 9.12 -18.86
C SER A 27 0.24 7.91 -18.22
N HIS A 28 0.46 6.72 -18.78
CA HIS A 28 -0.03 5.45 -18.23
C HIS A 28 0.53 5.18 -16.84
N LEU A 29 1.86 5.28 -16.67
CA LEU A 29 2.52 5.10 -15.38
C LEU A 29 2.03 6.11 -14.34
N HIS A 30 1.77 7.37 -14.75
CA HIS A 30 1.20 8.36 -13.86
C HIS A 30 -0.20 7.96 -13.36
N SER A 31 -1.05 7.41 -14.25
CA SER A 31 -2.39 6.92 -13.87
C SER A 31 -2.35 5.69 -12.95
N MET A 32 -1.23 4.97 -12.93
CA MET A 32 -1.00 3.76 -12.14
C MET A 32 -0.25 4.00 -10.83
N LYS A 33 0.03 5.28 -10.50
CA LYS A 33 0.91 5.66 -9.38
C LYS A 33 0.46 5.12 -8.03
N ASP A 34 -0.81 5.27 -7.66
CA ASP A 34 -1.38 4.76 -6.41
C ASP A 34 -1.30 3.22 -6.28
N VAL A 35 -1.54 2.49 -7.36
CA VAL A 35 -1.37 1.02 -7.42
C VAL A 35 0.10 0.65 -7.21
N MET A 36 1.02 1.39 -7.82
CA MET A 36 2.46 1.21 -7.61
C MET A 36 2.85 1.49 -6.16
N GLU A 37 2.32 2.57 -5.56
CA GLU A 37 2.59 2.95 -4.17
C GLU A 37 2.11 1.89 -3.17
N ILE A 38 0.86 1.43 -3.29
CA ILE A 38 0.33 0.43 -2.35
C ILE A 38 0.99 -0.94 -2.52
N THR A 39 1.27 -1.36 -3.76
CA THR A 39 2.00 -2.61 -3.99
C THR A 39 3.46 -2.51 -3.55
N ALA A 40 4.10 -1.34 -3.65
CA ALA A 40 5.43 -1.12 -3.09
C ALA A 40 5.45 -1.20 -1.56
N LEU A 41 4.41 -0.71 -0.87
CA LEU A 41 4.26 -0.89 0.58
C LEU A 41 4.23 -2.38 0.96
N ILE A 42 3.40 -3.18 0.26
CA ILE A 42 3.34 -4.63 0.47
C ILE A 42 4.73 -5.26 0.28
N GLU A 43 5.42 -4.90 -0.79
CA GLU A 43 6.77 -5.40 -1.07
C GLU A 43 7.78 -5.04 0.02
N GLN A 44 7.71 -3.81 0.55
CA GLN A 44 8.57 -3.36 1.65
C GLN A 44 8.32 -4.14 2.94
N VAL A 45 7.05 -4.40 3.27
CA VAL A 45 6.67 -5.19 4.45
C VAL A 45 7.17 -6.62 4.30
N LEU A 46 6.94 -7.26 3.14
CA LEU A 46 7.46 -8.62 2.86
C LEU A 46 8.99 -8.70 3.00
N ALA A 47 9.71 -7.71 2.50
CA ALA A 47 11.16 -7.68 2.60
C ALA A 47 11.65 -7.46 4.03
N ARG A 48 11.09 -6.45 4.72
CA ARG A 48 11.55 -6.03 6.06
C ARG A 48 11.17 -7.02 7.14
N ASP A 49 9.91 -7.46 7.16
CA ASP A 49 9.33 -8.16 8.30
C ASP A 49 9.24 -9.68 8.09
N PHE A 50 9.36 -10.15 6.84
CA PHE A 50 9.23 -11.57 6.47
C PHE A 50 10.48 -12.12 5.75
N GLY A 51 11.52 -11.31 5.54
CA GLY A 51 12.76 -11.74 4.89
C GLY A 51 12.63 -12.04 3.39
N GLY A 52 11.55 -11.58 2.74
CA GLY A 52 11.31 -11.79 1.31
C GLY A 52 12.37 -11.11 0.43
N ARG A 53 12.88 -11.83 -0.56
CA ARG A 53 13.93 -11.40 -1.50
C ARG A 53 13.42 -11.30 -2.94
N GLY A 54 14.14 -10.55 -3.78
CA GLY A 54 13.82 -10.38 -5.20
C GLY A 54 13.02 -9.11 -5.54
N ARG A 55 12.73 -8.94 -6.83
CA ARG A 55 12.28 -7.66 -7.40
C ARG A 55 10.79 -7.35 -7.23
N GLY A 56 9.93 -8.34 -6.98
CA GLY A 56 8.49 -8.12 -6.88
C GLY A 56 7.82 -9.01 -5.83
N ILE A 57 6.51 -8.84 -5.66
CA ILE A 57 5.72 -9.59 -4.66
C ILE A 57 5.89 -11.10 -4.83
N HIS A 58 5.73 -11.64 -6.05
CA HIS A 58 5.92 -13.09 -6.30
C HIS A 58 7.27 -13.61 -5.81
N SER A 59 8.38 -13.01 -6.24
CA SER A 59 9.71 -13.47 -5.83
C SER A 59 9.91 -13.35 -4.32
N LYS A 60 9.33 -12.32 -3.68
CA LYS A 60 9.42 -12.12 -2.24
C LYS A 60 8.64 -13.19 -1.49
N LEU A 61 7.45 -13.55 -1.96
CA LEU A 61 6.64 -14.65 -1.40
C LEU A 61 7.34 -16.00 -1.48
N ASP A 62 8.03 -16.28 -2.59
CA ASP A 62 8.74 -17.55 -2.79
C ASP A 62 9.99 -17.70 -1.89
N SER A 63 10.44 -16.61 -1.27
CA SER A 63 11.68 -16.57 -0.49
C SER A 63 11.49 -16.16 0.97
N LEU A 64 10.25 -16.16 1.46
CA LEU A 64 9.94 -15.85 2.85
C LEU A 64 10.60 -16.86 3.79
N THR A 65 11.13 -16.37 4.90
CA THR A 65 11.70 -17.23 5.96
C THR A 65 10.61 -18.01 6.68
N GLU A 66 9.41 -17.43 6.78
CA GLU A 66 8.25 -18.03 7.41
C GLU A 66 7.03 -17.94 6.50
N PRO A 67 6.19 -18.98 6.44
CA PRO A 67 5.03 -18.98 5.58
C PRO A 67 3.96 -17.99 6.06
N LEU A 68 3.27 -17.40 5.10
CA LEU A 68 2.03 -16.65 5.32
C LEU A 68 0.83 -17.61 5.35
N PRO A 69 -0.32 -17.18 5.93
CA PRO A 69 -1.57 -17.89 5.74
C PRO A 69 -1.85 -18.10 4.24
N ALA A 70 -2.21 -19.33 3.84
CA ALA A 70 -2.33 -19.72 2.43
C ALA A 70 -3.29 -18.82 1.62
N TRP A 71 -4.36 -18.33 2.26
CA TRP A 71 -5.31 -17.41 1.63
C TRP A 71 -4.67 -16.06 1.29
N LEU A 72 -3.77 -15.55 2.15
CA LEU A 72 -3.09 -14.27 1.98
C LEU A 72 -2.00 -14.40 0.92
N ASP A 73 -1.23 -15.48 0.94
CA ASP A 73 -0.26 -15.77 -0.13
C ASP A 73 -0.95 -15.78 -1.50
N LYS A 74 -2.02 -16.57 -1.65
CA LYS A 74 -2.80 -16.63 -2.90
C LYS A 74 -3.33 -15.25 -3.31
N ARG A 75 -3.80 -14.44 -2.34
CA ARG A 75 -4.29 -13.09 -2.61
C ARG A 75 -3.18 -12.17 -3.10
N LEU A 76 -2.02 -12.17 -2.44
CA LEU A 76 -0.88 -11.34 -2.83
C LEU A 76 -0.34 -11.72 -4.22
N ARG A 77 -0.34 -13.01 -4.56
CA ARG A 77 -0.03 -13.50 -5.92
C ARG A 77 -0.98 -12.94 -6.98
N TYR A 78 -2.28 -13.01 -6.71
CA TYR A 78 -3.30 -12.42 -7.60
C TYR A 78 -3.08 -10.91 -7.79
N LEU A 79 -2.92 -10.15 -6.70
CA LEU A 79 -2.71 -8.71 -6.77
C LEU A 79 -1.45 -8.36 -7.58
N SER A 80 -0.37 -9.13 -7.40
CA SER A 80 0.86 -9.01 -8.19
C SER A 80 0.63 -9.26 -9.67
N ALA A 81 -0.13 -10.29 -10.04
CA ALA A 81 -0.40 -10.64 -11.43
C ALA A 81 -1.22 -9.55 -12.13
N VAL A 82 -2.26 -9.03 -11.47
CA VAL A 82 -3.10 -7.94 -11.98
C VAL A 82 -2.28 -6.67 -12.21
N ARG A 83 -1.47 -6.25 -11.22
CA ARG A 83 -0.61 -5.06 -11.36
C ARG A 83 0.45 -5.24 -12.44
N ASN A 84 1.05 -6.43 -12.55
CA ASN A 84 2.04 -6.70 -13.61
C ASN A 84 1.40 -6.61 -15.00
N LYS A 85 0.20 -7.16 -15.18
CA LYS A 85 -0.52 -7.05 -16.45
C LYS A 85 -0.80 -5.58 -16.79
N ALA A 86 -1.33 -4.80 -15.85
CA ALA A 86 -1.57 -3.38 -16.03
C ALA A 86 -0.31 -2.58 -16.36
N LEU A 87 0.83 -2.88 -15.75
CA LEU A 87 2.08 -2.17 -16.04
C LEU A 87 2.66 -2.50 -17.42
N VAL A 88 2.51 -3.75 -17.86
CA VAL A 88 3.08 -4.25 -19.13
C VAL A 88 2.21 -3.92 -20.34
N GLU A 89 0.88 -3.92 -20.18
CA GLU A 89 -0.08 -3.70 -21.25
C GLU A 89 -0.77 -2.34 -21.07
N PRO A 90 -0.33 -1.24 -21.73
CA PRO A 90 -0.87 0.11 -21.50
C PRO A 90 -2.32 0.30 -21.91
N TRP A 91 -2.85 -0.59 -22.75
CA TRP A 91 -4.27 -0.61 -23.15
C TRP A 91 -5.13 -1.39 -22.16
N TRP A 92 -4.53 -2.16 -21.26
CA TRP A 92 -5.25 -2.95 -20.27
C TRP A 92 -5.42 -2.15 -18.99
N THR A 93 -6.67 -2.06 -18.53
CA THR A 93 -7.01 -1.39 -17.28
C THR A 93 -7.40 -2.42 -16.23
N ILE A 94 -7.14 -2.11 -14.97
CA ILE A 94 -7.57 -2.96 -13.85
C ILE A 94 -9.10 -2.96 -13.78
N PRO A 95 -9.77 -4.12 -13.94
CA PRO A 95 -11.20 -4.23 -13.75
C PRO A 95 -11.56 -3.90 -12.30
N ASP A 96 -12.59 -3.07 -12.10
CA ASP A 96 -13.03 -2.61 -10.77
C ASP A 96 -11.84 -2.13 -9.90
N ARG A 97 -11.16 -1.11 -10.43
CA ARG A 97 -9.94 -0.55 -9.82
C ARG A 97 -10.14 -0.10 -8.38
N ALA A 98 -11.33 0.39 -8.02
CA ALA A 98 -11.64 0.80 -6.65
C ALA A 98 -11.58 -0.40 -5.70
N ARG A 99 -12.29 -1.48 -6.02
CA ARG A 99 -12.23 -2.73 -5.27
C ARG A 99 -10.82 -3.31 -5.22
N TYR A 100 -10.09 -3.26 -6.33
CA TYR A 100 -8.70 -3.72 -6.36
C TYR A 100 -7.83 -2.97 -5.34
N LEU A 101 -7.95 -1.64 -5.25
CA LEU A 101 -7.22 -0.85 -4.27
C LEU A 101 -7.64 -1.17 -2.83
N ASP A 102 -8.94 -1.35 -2.58
CA ASP A 102 -9.44 -1.77 -1.26
C ASP A 102 -8.87 -3.14 -0.87
N GLU A 103 -8.77 -4.07 -1.82
CA GLU A 103 -8.16 -5.38 -1.59
C GLU A 103 -6.65 -5.29 -1.32
N CYS A 104 -5.94 -4.38 -2.01
CA CYS A 104 -4.55 -4.07 -1.70
C CYS A 104 -4.38 -3.51 -0.29
N ASP A 105 -5.21 -2.54 0.10
CA ASP A 105 -5.20 -1.94 1.44
C ASP A 105 -5.50 -2.99 2.52
N HIS A 106 -6.50 -3.85 2.29
CA HIS A 106 -6.84 -4.92 3.20
C HIS A 106 -5.69 -5.93 3.36
N ALA A 107 -5.10 -6.38 2.25
CA ALA A 107 -3.97 -7.31 2.28
C ALA A 107 -2.75 -6.70 3.00
N ALA A 108 -2.45 -5.42 2.76
CA ALA A 108 -1.40 -4.69 3.45
C ALA A 108 -1.64 -4.59 4.95
N ALA A 109 -2.88 -4.27 5.36
CA ALA A 109 -3.26 -4.17 6.77
C ALA A 109 -3.10 -5.51 7.49
N VAL A 110 -3.56 -6.61 6.89
CA VAL A 110 -3.40 -7.95 7.46
C VAL A 110 -1.92 -8.34 7.55
N LEU A 111 -1.13 -8.04 6.52
CA LEU A 111 0.30 -8.36 6.52
C LEU A 111 1.04 -7.61 7.63
N LEU A 112 0.74 -6.33 7.83
CA LEU A 112 1.26 -5.53 8.94
C LEU A 112 0.83 -6.05 10.30
N GLN A 113 -0.42 -6.50 10.41
CA GLN A 113 -0.95 -7.09 11.64
C GLN A 113 -0.18 -8.38 11.99
N ILE A 114 0.05 -9.27 11.03
CA ILE A 114 0.87 -10.47 11.22
C ILE A 114 2.30 -10.11 11.62
N ALA A 115 2.93 -9.16 10.91
CA ALA A 115 4.28 -8.68 11.24
C ALA A 115 4.36 -8.16 12.68
N ASN A 116 3.36 -7.40 13.11
CA ASN A 116 3.29 -6.86 14.47
C ASN A 116 3.13 -7.97 15.52
N ASP A 117 2.26 -8.94 15.27
CA ASP A 117 2.02 -10.06 16.19
C ASP A 117 3.28 -10.92 16.38
N ARG A 118 4.09 -11.05 15.33
CA ARG A 118 5.41 -11.73 15.40
C ARG A 118 6.45 -10.92 16.17
N ALA A 119 6.48 -9.61 15.98
CA ALA A 119 7.46 -8.75 16.64
C ALA A 119 7.19 -8.58 18.14
N HIS A 120 5.93 -8.66 18.58
CA HIS A 120 5.54 -8.44 19.98
C HIS A 120 4.51 -9.49 20.43
N PRO A 121 4.95 -10.72 20.80
CA PRO A 121 4.05 -11.78 21.26
C PRO A 121 3.28 -11.43 22.56
N ALA A 122 3.62 -10.34 23.25
CA ALA A 122 2.81 -9.74 24.31
C ALA A 122 3.11 -8.23 24.43
N GLY A 123 2.17 -7.35 24.06
CA GLY A 123 2.33 -5.89 24.27
C GLY A 123 1.48 -5.01 23.36
N ALA A 124 0.19 -4.84 23.68
CA ALA A 124 -0.79 -4.10 22.88
C ALA A 124 -0.65 -2.56 22.89
N PHE A 125 0.31 -1.98 23.61
CA PHE A 125 0.35 -0.56 23.94
C PHE A 125 0.89 0.35 22.81
N THR A 126 1.76 -0.15 21.93
CA THR A 126 2.35 0.63 20.81
C THR A 126 1.43 0.78 19.60
N ARG A 127 0.23 0.17 19.63
CA ARG A 127 -0.62 -0.08 18.46
C ARG A 127 -1.42 1.13 17.97
N ALA A 128 -1.82 2.06 18.83
CA ALA A 128 -2.62 3.23 18.43
C ALA A 128 -1.76 4.38 17.86
N VAL A 129 -0.59 4.61 18.44
CA VAL A 129 0.23 5.82 18.18
C VAL A 129 0.87 5.79 16.79
N ARG A 130 1.24 4.60 16.28
CA ARG A 130 1.86 4.47 14.95
C ARG A 130 0.83 4.54 13.81
N TRP A 131 -0.39 4.06 14.04
CA TRP A 131 -1.46 4.05 13.03
C TRP A 131 -2.01 5.45 12.75
N VAL A 132 -2.17 6.27 13.79
CA VAL A 132 -2.56 7.69 13.70
C VAL A 132 -1.53 8.50 12.90
N ARG A 133 -0.23 8.21 13.08
CA ARG A 133 0.86 8.89 12.34
C ARG A 133 0.85 8.58 10.84
N LEU A 134 0.49 7.37 10.44
CA LEU A 134 0.43 6.95 9.04
C LEU A 134 -0.85 7.41 8.33
N THR A 135 -1.96 7.55 9.06
CA THR A 135 -3.23 8.03 8.51
C THR A 135 -3.31 9.55 8.38
N LEU A 136 -2.67 10.30 9.29
CA LEU A 136 -2.66 11.77 9.24
C LEU A 136 -1.67 12.38 8.23
N SER A 137 -0.88 11.56 7.54
CA SER A 137 0.08 12.02 6.52
C SER A 137 -0.50 12.05 5.09
N ARG A 138 -1.79 11.76 4.90
CA ARG A 138 -2.46 11.84 3.59
C ARG A 138 -3.28 13.13 3.48
N PRO A 139 -3.11 13.95 2.42
CA PRO A 139 -3.88 15.17 2.24
C PRO A 139 -5.38 14.86 2.07
N ALA A 140 -6.20 15.63 2.77
CA ALA A 140 -7.65 15.48 2.88
C ALA A 140 -8.36 15.85 1.58
N VAL A 141 -8.45 14.91 0.64
CA VAL A 141 -9.40 14.99 -0.47
C VAL A 141 -10.16 13.68 -0.51
N GLN A 142 -11.48 13.80 -0.32
CA GLN A 142 -12.52 12.77 -0.37
C GLN A 142 -12.61 11.77 0.78
N ARG A 143 -13.35 12.11 1.85
CA ARG A 143 -14.29 11.18 2.51
C ARG A 143 -15.47 11.95 3.15
N PRO A 144 -16.69 11.92 2.59
CA PRO A 144 -17.88 12.24 3.36
C PRO A 144 -18.14 11.08 4.32
N GLY A 145 -17.91 11.27 5.62
CA GLY A 145 -18.14 10.25 6.65
C GLY A 145 -17.21 10.27 7.88
N LEU A 146 -16.17 11.12 7.90
CA LEU A 146 -15.16 11.17 8.98
C LEU A 146 -15.63 11.76 10.33
N ALA A 147 -16.82 12.34 10.40
CA ALA A 147 -17.33 12.95 11.64
C ALA A 147 -17.54 11.92 12.77
N MET A 148 -18.00 10.70 12.44
CA MET A 148 -18.27 9.67 13.46
C MET A 148 -17.00 9.02 14.02
N ALA A 149 -15.98 8.80 13.19
CA ALA A 149 -14.74 8.14 13.62
C ALA A 149 -13.86 9.05 14.49
N THR A 150 -13.88 10.36 14.22
CA THR A 150 -13.16 11.35 15.04
C THR A 150 -13.84 11.56 16.39
N LEU A 151 -15.17 11.57 16.44
CA LEU A 151 -15.93 11.63 17.70
C LEU A 151 -15.70 10.40 18.57
N LEU A 152 -15.65 9.18 18.01
CA LEU A 152 -15.34 7.96 18.76
C LEU A 152 -13.90 7.93 19.31
N ALA A 153 -12.94 8.46 18.56
CA ALA A 153 -11.55 8.57 19.02
C ALA A 153 -11.41 9.61 20.15
N LEU A 154 -12.12 10.74 20.05
CA LEU A 154 -12.15 11.76 21.11
C LEU A 154 -12.88 11.28 22.36
N SER A 155 -13.98 10.53 22.23
CA SER A 155 -14.69 9.96 23.39
C SER A 155 -13.85 8.91 24.11
N ALA A 156 -13.11 8.06 23.38
CA ALA A 156 -12.19 7.11 24.00
C ALA A 156 -11.04 7.80 24.73
N LEU A 157 -10.52 8.91 24.18
CA LEU A 157 -9.47 9.71 24.82
C LEU A 157 -9.99 10.40 26.10
N LEU A 158 -11.23 10.89 26.11
CA LEU A 158 -11.85 11.53 27.26
C LEU A 158 -12.11 10.53 28.42
N VAL A 159 -12.58 9.32 28.10
CA VAL A 159 -12.77 8.24 29.09
C VAL A 159 -11.44 7.81 29.73
N LEU A 160 -10.35 7.81 28.96
CA LEU A 160 -9.01 7.52 29.47
C LEU A 160 -8.44 8.60 30.39
N LEU A 161 -8.73 9.88 30.12
CA LEU A 161 -8.30 10.99 30.98
C LEU A 161 -9.10 11.02 32.29
N ALA A 162 -10.39 10.67 32.27
CA ALA A 162 -11.22 10.59 33.46
C ALA A 162 -10.99 9.32 34.31
N GLY A 163 -10.54 8.22 33.68
CA GLY A 163 -10.30 6.94 34.37
C GLY A 163 -8.95 6.83 35.10
N GLY A 164 -8.06 7.81 34.95
CA GLY A 164 -6.72 7.79 35.57
C GLY A 164 -6.67 8.21 37.04
N GLU A 165 -7.67 8.93 37.54
CA GLU A 165 -7.62 9.50 38.90
C GLU A 165 -8.22 8.57 39.98
N THR A 166 -9.11 7.64 39.62
CA THR A 166 -9.79 6.78 40.61
C THR A 166 -8.92 5.63 41.11
N ALA A 167 -7.97 5.14 40.31
CA ALA A 167 -7.05 4.08 40.71
C ALA A 167 -5.99 4.55 41.74
N ALA A 168 -5.63 5.84 41.73
CA ALA A 168 -4.62 6.39 42.63
C ALA A 168 -5.15 6.69 44.04
N GLN A 169 -6.47 6.87 44.22
CA GLN A 169 -7.09 7.13 45.52
C GLN A 169 -7.42 5.86 46.33
N ALA A 170 -7.67 4.73 45.66
CA ALA A 170 -7.98 3.47 46.35
C ALA A 170 -6.75 2.85 47.07
N LEU A 171 -5.52 3.17 46.66
CA LEU A 171 -4.31 2.59 47.23
C LEU A 171 -3.74 3.35 48.45
N ARG A 172 -4.30 4.51 48.82
CA ARG A 172 -3.83 5.33 49.96
C ARG A 172 -4.60 5.15 51.26
N LEU A 173 -5.71 4.41 51.26
CA LEU A 173 -6.52 4.16 52.46
C LEU A 173 -6.18 2.84 53.19
N HIS A 174 -5.19 2.08 52.68
CA HIS A 174 -4.77 0.80 53.26
C HIS A 174 -3.34 0.81 53.83
N ARG A 175 -2.80 1.97 54.20
CA ARG A 175 -1.49 2.08 54.85
C ARG A 175 -1.56 2.92 56.12
#